data_AF-A0A2G9U780-F1
#
_entry.id   AF-A0A2G9U780-F1
#
_cell.length_a   1.000
_cell.length_b   1.000
_cell.length_c   1.000
_cell.angle_alpha   90.00
_cell.angle_beta   90.00
_cell.angle_gamma   90.00
#
_symmetry.space_group_name_H-M   'P 1'
#
loop_
_entity.id
_entity.type
_entity.pdbx_description
1 polymer ?
#
loop_
_entity_poly.entity_id
_entity_poly.type
_entity_poly.pdbx_seq_one_letter_code
_entity_poly.pdbx_strand_id
1 'polypeptide(L)'
;MTVEGHYPSTDEVTAYQKTKIAELRERAATHLAKYPDYDTDFSLLRWLMGWDYDIDVILPKIQSTLDVLKCLRIDEITIQNQCSFRKAEAATGKKLGAKIIIDLDNFSMDVLYPPALNVYLNLLTLLQALFPDFGRHIYVINSPMMIKTVYAMIQPVLSKQTKEKVTFLGNDWKEFLVNELGEHNIYRHWGGSKASDLPTGDVRMGGKVPEKLQYKAEDNVDDDKKDFTKVTVAARSKVEVRLLRKLMSIIRSTCGASSTTVSVHCC
;
A
#
# COMPACT_ATOMS: atom_id res chain seq x y z
N MET A 1 4.83 -21.25 -24.55
CA MET A 1 4.12 -20.22 -23.77
C MET A 1 4.94 -18.95 -23.84
N THR A 2 4.47 -17.96 -24.60
CA THR A 2 5.07 -16.62 -24.63
C THR A 2 4.86 -15.99 -23.26
N VAL A 3 5.94 -15.59 -22.59
CA VAL A 3 5.88 -14.82 -21.34
C VAL A 3 5.16 -13.51 -21.66
N GLU A 4 3.93 -13.33 -21.18
CA GLU A 4 3.23 -12.05 -21.34
C GLU A 4 4.04 -10.95 -20.66
N GLY A 5 4.40 -9.92 -21.41
CA GLY A 5 5.10 -8.77 -20.84
C GLY A 5 4.17 -8.01 -19.90
N HIS A 6 4.54 -7.89 -18.63
CA HIS A 6 3.77 -7.12 -17.63
C HIS A 6 3.70 -5.61 -17.90
N TYR A 7 4.50 -5.10 -18.84
CA TYR A 7 4.58 -3.67 -19.16
C TYR A 7 4.62 -3.45 -20.67
N PRO A 8 3.52 -3.78 -21.39
CA PRO A 8 3.46 -3.65 -22.83
C PRO A 8 3.34 -2.18 -23.27
N SER A 9 3.79 -1.92 -24.48
CA SER A 9 3.39 -0.75 -25.28
C SER A 9 1.98 -0.93 -25.85
N THR A 10 1.38 0.15 -26.34
CA THR A 10 0.01 0.17 -26.89
C THR A 10 -0.14 -0.81 -28.07
N ASP A 11 0.89 -0.95 -28.89
CA ASP A 11 0.95 -1.88 -30.03
C ASP A 11 1.16 -3.34 -29.61
N GLU A 12 1.74 -3.58 -28.44
CA GLU A 12 1.92 -4.93 -27.86
C GLU A 12 0.66 -5.45 -27.12
N VAL A 13 -0.36 -4.60 -26.90
CA VAL A 13 -1.62 -5.04 -26.27
C VAL A 13 -2.38 -5.99 -27.21
N THR A 14 -2.56 -7.23 -26.75
CA THR A 14 -3.12 -8.31 -27.57
C THR A 14 -4.61 -8.13 -27.85
N ALA A 15 -5.12 -8.81 -28.88
CA ALA A 15 -6.56 -8.81 -29.16
C ALA A 15 -7.39 -9.33 -27.98
N TYR A 16 -6.91 -10.37 -27.29
CA TYR A 16 -7.53 -10.91 -26.08
C TYR A 16 -7.61 -9.86 -24.96
N GLN A 17 -6.51 -9.16 -24.70
CA GLN A 17 -6.47 -8.09 -23.70
C GLN A 17 -7.44 -6.96 -24.04
N LYS A 18 -7.50 -6.52 -25.31
CA LYS A 18 -8.45 -5.49 -25.76
C LYS A 18 -9.91 -5.88 -25.52
N THR A 19 -10.27 -7.14 -25.82
CA THR A 19 -11.61 -7.66 -25.55
C THR A 19 -11.93 -7.64 -24.05
N LYS A 20 -11.00 -8.10 -23.20
CA LYS A 20 -11.20 -8.10 -21.74
C LYS A 20 -11.23 -6.70 -21.12
N ILE A 21 -10.45 -5.76 -21.66
CA ILE A 21 -10.50 -4.35 -21.28
C ILE A 21 -11.88 -3.76 -21.59
N ALA A 22 -12.42 -4.01 -22.79
CA ALA A 22 -13.74 -3.52 -23.18
C ALA A 22 -14.84 -4.09 -22.28
N GLU A 23 -14.81 -5.40 -22.02
CA GLU A 23 -15.77 -6.08 -21.13
C GLU A 23 -15.74 -5.52 -19.70
N LEU A 24 -14.54 -5.34 -19.12
CA LEU A 24 -14.39 -4.78 -17.78
C LEU A 24 -14.84 -3.31 -17.72
N ARG A 25 -14.48 -2.52 -18.73
CA ARG A 25 -14.87 -1.10 -18.84
C ARG A 25 -16.39 -0.96 -18.86
N GLU A 26 -17.08 -1.74 -19.68
CA GLU A 26 -18.53 -1.72 -19.77
C GLU A 26 -19.18 -2.06 -18.43
N ARG A 27 -18.75 -3.16 -17.78
CA ARG A 27 -19.30 -3.60 -16.49
C ARG A 27 -19.00 -2.63 -15.34
N ALA A 28 -17.88 -1.93 -15.39
CA ALA A 28 -17.46 -0.96 -14.37
C ALA A 28 -17.81 0.50 -14.70
N ALA A 29 -18.49 0.77 -15.83
CA ALA A 29 -18.66 2.12 -16.40
C ALA A 29 -19.20 3.15 -15.39
N THR A 30 -20.17 2.76 -14.56
CA THR A 30 -20.77 3.66 -13.55
C THR A 30 -19.76 4.12 -12.49
N HIS A 31 -18.82 3.27 -12.09
CA HIS A 31 -17.80 3.63 -11.09
C HIS A 31 -16.62 4.34 -11.75
N LEU A 32 -16.23 3.94 -12.97
CA LEU A 32 -15.18 4.60 -13.75
C LEU A 32 -15.54 6.06 -14.04
N ALA A 33 -16.81 6.36 -14.29
CA ALA A 33 -17.29 7.74 -14.45
C ALA A 33 -17.04 8.63 -13.22
N LYS A 34 -16.94 8.05 -12.01
CA LYS A 34 -16.63 8.79 -10.77
C LYS A 34 -15.15 9.16 -10.65
N TYR A 35 -14.26 8.43 -11.34
CA TYR A 35 -12.81 8.62 -11.32
C TYR A 35 -12.22 8.36 -12.73
N PRO A 36 -12.34 9.33 -13.66
CA PRO A 36 -11.98 9.14 -15.07
C PRO A 36 -10.50 8.81 -15.32
N ASP A 37 -9.59 9.25 -14.44
CA ASP A 37 -8.15 8.96 -14.54
C ASP A 37 -7.82 7.45 -14.43
N TYR A 38 -8.78 6.66 -13.96
CA TYR A 38 -8.69 5.20 -13.88
C TYR A 38 -9.26 4.48 -15.11
N ASP A 39 -9.98 5.19 -15.98
CA ASP A 39 -10.53 4.64 -17.23
C ASP A 39 -9.52 4.76 -18.37
N THR A 40 -8.40 4.06 -18.24
CA THR A 40 -7.39 3.90 -19.30
C THR A 40 -7.12 2.43 -19.54
N ASP A 41 -6.77 2.08 -20.77
CA ASP A 41 -6.46 0.68 -21.15
C ASP A 41 -5.41 0.07 -20.23
N PHE A 42 -4.32 0.80 -19.93
CA PHE A 42 -3.29 0.31 -19.02
C PHE A 42 -3.75 0.22 -17.57
N SER A 43 -4.69 1.06 -17.11
CA SER A 43 -5.25 0.92 -15.75
C SER A 43 -6.07 -0.34 -15.65
N LEU A 44 -7.02 -0.54 -16.57
CA LEU A 44 -7.87 -1.73 -16.60
C LEU A 44 -7.04 -3.00 -16.81
N LEU A 45 -5.99 -2.93 -17.63
CA LEU A 45 -5.07 -4.05 -17.82
C LEU A 45 -4.34 -4.45 -16.53
N ARG A 46 -4.00 -3.52 -15.63
CA ARG A 46 -3.42 -3.87 -14.31
C ARG A 46 -4.36 -4.73 -13.48
N TRP A 47 -5.65 -4.44 -13.50
CA TRP A 47 -6.65 -5.26 -12.81
C TRP A 47 -6.78 -6.62 -13.48
N LEU A 48 -6.87 -6.65 -14.80
CA LEU A 48 -6.97 -7.90 -15.54
C LEU A 48 -5.77 -8.81 -15.25
N MET A 49 -4.55 -8.28 -15.34
CA MET A 49 -3.33 -9.05 -15.06
C MET A 49 -3.15 -9.40 -13.58
N GLY A 50 -3.67 -8.58 -12.66
CA GLY A 50 -3.58 -8.81 -11.22
C GLY A 50 -4.43 -9.97 -10.71
N TRP A 51 -5.47 -10.35 -11.46
CA TRP A 51 -6.44 -11.40 -11.10
C TRP A 51 -6.75 -12.33 -12.28
N ASP A 52 -5.73 -12.66 -13.08
CA ASP A 52 -5.80 -13.69 -14.13
C ASP A 52 -6.99 -13.53 -15.12
N TYR A 53 -7.36 -12.28 -15.39
CA TYR A 53 -8.47 -11.89 -16.27
C TYR A 53 -9.87 -12.36 -15.81
N ASP A 54 -10.03 -12.71 -14.53
CA ASP A 54 -11.31 -13.07 -13.92
C ASP A 54 -12.12 -11.80 -13.57
N ILE A 55 -12.98 -11.39 -14.51
CA ILE A 55 -13.76 -10.15 -14.37
C ILE A 55 -14.77 -10.23 -13.22
N ASP A 56 -15.30 -11.40 -12.89
CA ASP A 56 -16.27 -11.53 -11.80
C ASP A 56 -15.60 -11.32 -10.43
N VAL A 57 -14.33 -11.71 -10.29
CA VAL A 57 -13.51 -11.40 -9.13
C VAL A 57 -13.04 -9.94 -9.12
N ILE A 58 -12.69 -9.38 -10.29
CA ILE A 58 -12.17 -8.01 -10.41
C ILE A 58 -13.25 -6.96 -10.16
N LEU A 59 -14.46 -7.15 -10.71
CA LEU A 59 -15.51 -6.14 -10.72
C LEU A 59 -15.83 -5.57 -9.33
N PRO A 60 -16.13 -6.37 -8.28
CA PRO A 60 -16.39 -5.81 -6.96
C PRO A 60 -15.15 -5.12 -6.34
N LYS A 61 -13.94 -5.53 -6.71
CA LYS A 61 -12.68 -4.95 -6.19
C LYS A 61 -12.40 -3.58 -6.79
N ILE A 62 -12.54 -3.45 -8.12
CA ILE A 62 -12.32 -2.17 -8.80
C ILE A 62 -13.40 -1.16 -8.38
N GLN A 63 -14.66 -1.59 -8.25
CA GLN A 63 -15.75 -0.74 -7.77
C GLN A 63 -15.47 -0.19 -6.37
N SER A 64 -15.17 -1.08 -5.41
CA SER A 64 -14.80 -0.70 -4.04
C SER A 64 -13.58 0.23 -4.00
N THR A 65 -12.57 -0.06 -4.83
CA THR A 65 -11.36 0.77 -4.92
C THR A 65 -11.66 2.18 -5.41
N LEU A 66 -12.47 2.32 -6.47
CA LEU A 66 -12.85 3.62 -7.02
C LEU A 66 -13.64 4.44 -6.00
N ASP A 67 -14.54 3.80 -5.25
CA ASP A 67 -15.28 4.46 -4.17
C ASP A 67 -14.35 4.89 -3.02
N VAL A 68 -13.40 4.04 -2.60
CA VAL A 68 -12.40 4.39 -1.57
C VAL A 68 -11.51 5.54 -2.01
N LEU A 69 -10.98 5.50 -3.23
CA LEU A 69 -10.14 6.56 -3.78
C LEU A 69 -10.88 7.90 -3.80
N LYS A 70 -12.16 7.89 -4.20
CA LYS A 70 -13.01 9.08 -4.20
C LYS A 70 -13.32 9.57 -2.79
N CYS A 71 -13.65 8.68 -1.85
CA CYS A 71 -13.94 9.03 -0.46
C CYS A 71 -12.72 9.63 0.25
N LEU A 72 -11.53 9.10 -0.04
CA LEU A 72 -10.26 9.61 0.48
C LEU A 72 -9.79 10.90 -0.23
N ARG A 73 -10.55 11.40 -1.23
CA ARG A 73 -10.22 12.57 -2.03
C ARG A 73 -8.82 12.49 -2.63
N ILE A 74 -8.41 11.26 -2.98
CA ILE A 74 -7.10 11.03 -3.59
C ILE A 74 -7.04 11.78 -4.91
N ASP A 75 -8.15 11.89 -5.65
CA ASP A 75 -8.27 12.69 -6.87
C ASP A 75 -7.85 14.16 -6.69
N GLU A 76 -7.93 14.72 -5.48
CA GLU A 76 -7.55 16.11 -5.20
C GLU A 76 -6.13 16.27 -4.72
N ILE A 77 -5.64 15.34 -3.90
CA ILE A 77 -4.21 15.23 -3.53
C ILE A 77 -3.35 15.03 -4.80
N THR A 78 -3.95 14.39 -5.80
CA THR A 78 -3.39 13.97 -7.08
C THR A 78 -3.12 15.10 -8.07
N ILE A 79 -3.64 16.32 -7.84
CA ILE A 79 -3.48 17.47 -8.75
C ILE A 79 -2.00 17.90 -8.93
N GLN A 80 -1.10 17.57 -8.01
CA GLN A 80 0.33 17.91 -8.18
C GLN A 80 1.20 16.79 -8.79
N ASN A 81 0.89 15.49 -8.60
CA ASN A 81 1.80 14.40 -9.02
C ASN A 81 1.12 13.22 -9.76
N GLN A 82 -0.17 12.94 -9.52
CA GLN A 82 -1.00 11.92 -10.20
C GLN A 82 -1.09 12.03 -11.73
N CYS A 83 -1.36 13.25 -12.17
CA CYS A 83 -1.41 13.62 -13.58
C CYS A 83 -0.08 13.35 -14.31
N SER A 84 1.04 13.04 -13.65
CA SER A 84 2.29 12.74 -14.36
C SER A 84 2.26 11.35 -14.99
N PHE A 85 1.79 10.32 -14.29
CA PHE A 85 2.01 8.93 -14.73
C PHE A 85 1.05 8.50 -15.83
N ARG A 86 -0.25 8.75 -15.67
CA ARG A 86 -1.24 8.46 -16.74
C ARG A 86 -0.99 9.31 -17.98
N LYS A 87 -0.60 10.58 -17.80
CA LYS A 87 -0.19 11.42 -18.94
C LYS A 87 1.11 10.94 -19.56
N ALA A 88 2.07 10.48 -18.77
CA ALA A 88 3.31 9.90 -19.31
C ALA A 88 3.04 8.59 -20.06
N GLU A 89 2.15 7.73 -19.56
CA GLU A 89 1.70 6.53 -20.28
C GLU A 89 1.03 6.90 -21.61
N ALA A 90 0.14 7.90 -21.61
CA ALA A 90 -0.50 8.40 -22.82
C ALA A 90 0.49 9.02 -23.80
N ALA A 91 1.48 9.78 -23.30
CA ALA A 91 2.50 10.43 -24.12
C ALA A 91 3.52 9.44 -24.70
N THR A 92 3.84 8.38 -23.97
CA THR A 92 4.85 7.38 -24.38
C THR A 92 4.25 6.18 -25.08
N GLY A 93 2.94 5.96 -24.96
CA GLY A 93 2.26 4.75 -25.44
C GLY A 93 2.73 3.49 -24.72
N LYS A 94 3.25 3.60 -23.50
CA LYS A 94 3.82 2.46 -22.75
C LYS A 94 3.21 2.35 -21.36
N LYS A 95 2.85 1.14 -20.93
CA LYS A 95 2.49 0.88 -19.54
C LYS A 95 3.71 1.15 -18.67
N LEU A 96 3.58 2.09 -17.74
CA LEU A 96 4.64 2.47 -16.81
C LEU A 96 4.51 1.68 -15.49
N GLY A 97 5.53 1.73 -14.63
CA GLY A 97 5.52 1.14 -13.29
C GLY A 97 6.54 1.80 -12.38
N ALA A 98 6.43 1.61 -11.07
CA ALA A 98 7.39 2.13 -10.12
C ALA A 98 8.52 1.12 -9.84
N LYS A 99 9.77 1.56 -9.92
CA LYS A 99 10.89 0.87 -9.28
C LYS A 99 11.09 1.48 -7.89
N ILE A 100 11.04 0.66 -6.85
CA ILE A 100 11.09 1.10 -5.45
C ILE A 100 12.43 0.68 -4.87
N ILE A 101 13.13 1.60 -4.22
CA ILE A 101 14.33 1.30 -3.42
C ILE A 101 13.93 1.36 -1.95
N ILE A 102 14.14 0.28 -1.22
CA ILE A 102 13.95 0.20 0.23
C ILE A 102 15.34 0.16 0.86
N ASP A 103 15.71 1.27 1.48
CA ASP A 103 16.94 1.40 2.23
C ASP A 103 16.73 0.97 3.68
N LEU A 104 17.47 -0.05 4.11
CA LEU A 104 17.39 -0.61 5.47
C LEU A 104 18.58 -0.21 6.34
N ASP A 105 19.35 0.81 5.93
CA ASP A 105 20.39 1.36 6.79
C ASP A 105 19.78 1.85 8.12
N ASN A 106 20.44 1.51 9.24
CA ASN A 106 19.97 1.76 10.60
C ASN A 106 18.57 1.18 10.94
N PHE A 107 18.13 0.11 10.25
CA PHE A 107 16.88 -0.58 10.58
C PHE A 107 16.88 -1.10 12.03
N SER A 108 15.87 -0.72 12.81
CA SER A 108 15.64 -1.17 14.19
C SER A 108 14.49 -2.15 14.28
N MET A 109 14.56 -3.10 15.22
CA MET A 109 13.46 -4.02 15.54
C MET A 109 12.27 -3.35 16.22
N ASP A 110 12.42 -2.10 16.69
CA ASP A 110 11.32 -1.35 17.30
C ASP A 110 10.14 -1.15 16.33
N VAL A 111 10.41 -1.16 15.02
CA VAL A 111 9.35 -1.08 13.99
C VAL A 111 8.45 -2.32 13.98
N LEU A 112 8.90 -3.44 14.57
CA LEU A 112 8.10 -4.66 14.71
C LEU A 112 7.24 -4.66 15.99
N TYR A 113 7.19 -3.54 16.71
CA TYR A 113 6.21 -3.36 17.79
C TYR A 113 4.80 -3.68 17.26
N PRO A 114 4.04 -4.63 17.86
CA PRO A 114 2.88 -5.23 17.19
C PRO A 114 1.81 -4.23 16.71
N PRO A 115 1.46 -3.15 17.45
CA PRO A 115 0.55 -2.13 16.94
C PRO A 115 1.06 -1.43 15.68
N ALA A 116 2.34 -1.07 15.64
CA ALA A 116 2.95 -0.45 14.46
C ALA A 116 2.99 -1.43 13.29
N LEU A 117 3.40 -2.68 13.54
CA LEU A 117 3.43 -3.73 12.55
C LEU A 117 2.06 -3.97 11.92
N ASN A 118 0.99 -4.03 12.73
CA ASN A 118 -0.38 -4.18 12.22
C ASN A 118 -0.81 -3.01 11.32
N VAL A 119 -0.44 -1.77 11.67
CA VAL A 119 -0.71 -0.60 10.82
C VAL A 119 0.02 -0.74 9.48
N TYR A 120 1.30 -1.13 9.48
CA TYR A 120 2.06 -1.32 8.25
C TYR A 120 1.52 -2.45 7.39
N LEU A 121 1.18 -3.60 7.99
CA LEU A 121 0.61 -4.75 7.27
C LEU A 121 -0.73 -4.38 6.63
N ASN A 122 -1.62 -3.72 7.37
CA ASN A 122 -2.91 -3.26 6.85
C ASN A 122 -2.74 -2.24 5.73
N LEU A 123 -1.83 -1.28 5.89
CA LEU A 123 -1.51 -0.29 4.85
C LEU A 123 -0.98 -0.98 3.59
N LEU A 124 -0.08 -1.95 3.74
CA LEU A 124 0.50 -2.70 2.63
C LEU A 124 -0.55 -3.56 1.92
N THR A 125 -1.46 -4.20 2.65
CA THR A 125 -2.60 -4.91 2.07
C THR A 125 -3.52 -3.96 1.31
N LEU A 126 -3.82 -2.79 1.88
CA LEU A 126 -4.65 -1.79 1.24
C LEU A 126 -4.00 -1.23 -0.04
N LEU A 127 -2.71 -0.86 0.00
CA LEU A 127 -2.00 -0.33 -1.16
C LEU A 127 -1.97 -1.32 -2.34
N GLN A 128 -1.74 -2.61 -2.06
CA GLN A 128 -1.78 -3.65 -3.10
C GLN A 128 -3.19 -3.83 -3.69
N ALA A 129 -4.23 -3.69 -2.88
CA ALA A 129 -5.61 -3.76 -3.35
C ALA A 129 -5.99 -2.54 -4.20
N LEU A 130 -5.58 -1.33 -3.78
CA LEU A 130 -5.90 -0.08 -4.48
C LEU A 130 -5.10 0.09 -5.78
N PHE A 131 -3.84 -0.36 -5.81
CA PHE A 131 -2.91 -0.16 -6.92
C PHE A 131 -2.30 -1.49 -7.40
N PRO A 132 -3.11 -2.36 -8.03
CA PRO A 132 -2.63 -3.64 -8.52
C PRO A 132 -1.55 -3.48 -9.59
N ASP A 133 -0.58 -4.40 -9.59
CA ASP A 133 0.51 -4.49 -10.57
C ASP A 133 1.22 -3.15 -10.87
N PHE A 134 1.37 -2.30 -9.84
CA PHE A 134 2.01 -0.99 -9.96
C PHE A 134 3.54 -1.03 -9.83
N GLY A 135 4.05 -1.87 -8.91
CA GLY A 135 5.49 -2.06 -8.74
C GLY A 135 6.08 -2.83 -9.91
N ARG A 136 7.12 -2.31 -10.54
CA ARG A 136 7.92 -2.99 -11.58
C ARG A 136 9.05 -3.81 -10.97
N HIS A 137 9.69 -3.25 -9.95
CA HIS A 137 10.73 -3.92 -9.18
C HIS A 137 10.88 -3.26 -7.81
N ILE A 138 11.28 -4.03 -6.79
CA ILE A 138 11.56 -3.55 -5.44
C ILE A 138 12.98 -4.00 -5.08
N TYR A 139 13.91 -3.05 -5.01
CA TYR A 139 15.29 -3.28 -4.60
C TYR A 139 15.44 -3.01 -3.12
N VAL A 140 15.96 -3.97 -2.36
CA VAL A 140 16.25 -3.82 -0.94
C VAL A 140 17.77 -3.71 -0.78
N ILE A 141 18.23 -2.59 -0.21
CA ILE A 141 19.65 -2.28 0.00
C ILE A 141 19.98 -2.16 1.49
N ASN A 142 21.27 -2.17 1.82
CA ASN A 142 21.77 -2.07 3.21
C ASN A 142 21.09 -3.05 4.16
N SER A 143 20.80 -4.25 3.65
CA SER A 143 19.92 -5.19 4.31
C SER A 143 20.63 -5.90 5.47
N PRO A 144 20.20 -5.73 6.74
CA PRO A 144 20.80 -6.44 7.86
C PRO A 144 20.48 -7.94 7.79
N MET A 145 21.30 -8.76 8.46
CA MET A 145 21.14 -10.22 8.47
C MET A 145 19.74 -10.68 8.91
N MET A 146 19.12 -9.92 9.82
CA MET A 146 17.79 -10.20 10.37
C MET A 146 16.63 -9.95 9.41
N ILE A 147 16.85 -9.30 8.26
CA ILE A 147 15.75 -8.98 7.33
C ILE A 147 15.02 -10.24 6.86
N LYS A 148 15.71 -11.39 6.79
CA LYS A 148 15.13 -12.63 6.28
C LYS A 148 13.97 -13.07 7.18
N THR A 149 14.15 -12.90 8.48
CA THR A 149 13.12 -13.17 9.49
C THR A 149 11.94 -12.20 9.34
N VAL A 150 12.21 -10.90 9.18
CA VAL A 150 11.17 -9.88 8.98
C VAL A 150 10.40 -10.12 7.68
N TYR A 151 11.11 -10.44 6.59
CA TYR A 151 10.51 -10.75 5.30
C TYR A 151 9.56 -11.95 5.42
N ALA A 152 9.97 -13.01 6.14
CA ALA A 152 9.11 -14.16 6.40
C ALA A 152 7.83 -13.79 7.17
N MET A 153 7.88 -12.81 8.06
CA MET A 153 6.68 -12.32 8.79
C MET A 153 5.72 -11.54 7.88
N ILE A 154 6.23 -10.76 6.92
CA ILE A 154 5.38 -9.95 6.02
C ILE A 154 4.94 -10.71 4.76
N GLN A 155 5.66 -11.77 4.38
CA GLN A 155 5.37 -12.58 3.20
C GLN A 155 3.90 -13.05 3.08
N PRO A 156 3.17 -13.40 4.15
CA PRO A 156 1.77 -13.80 4.07
C PRO A 156 0.83 -12.73 3.48
N VAL A 157 1.14 -11.44 3.65
CA VAL A 157 0.31 -10.34 3.12
C VAL A 157 0.77 -9.83 1.75
N LEU A 158 1.89 -10.34 1.23
CA LEU A 158 2.40 -9.99 -0.10
C LEU A 158 1.74 -10.85 -1.19
N SER A 159 1.27 -10.20 -2.24
CA SER A 159 0.82 -10.86 -3.47
C SER A 159 1.97 -11.62 -4.15
N LYS A 160 1.63 -12.67 -4.92
CA LYS A 160 2.61 -13.46 -5.70
C LYS A 160 3.49 -12.57 -6.58
N GLN A 161 2.86 -11.66 -7.33
CA GLN A 161 3.56 -10.70 -8.20
C GLN A 161 4.53 -9.80 -7.43
N THR A 162 4.18 -9.38 -6.21
CA THR A 162 5.07 -8.53 -5.41
C THR A 162 6.29 -9.33 -4.97
N LYS A 163 6.09 -10.58 -4.49
CA LYS A 163 7.20 -11.46 -4.06
C LYS A 163 8.22 -11.70 -5.18
N GLU A 164 7.75 -11.87 -6.40
CA GLU A 164 8.60 -12.10 -7.59
C GLU A 164 9.41 -10.86 -8.02
N LYS A 165 9.03 -9.67 -7.53
CA LYS A 165 9.66 -8.39 -7.88
C LYS A 165 10.61 -7.88 -6.80
N VAL A 166 10.73 -8.55 -5.66
CA VAL A 166 11.65 -8.15 -4.58
C VAL A 166 13.03 -8.76 -4.81
N THR A 167 14.05 -7.91 -4.88
CA THR A 167 15.46 -8.31 -4.95
C THR A 167 16.26 -7.70 -3.81
N PHE A 168 16.94 -8.54 -3.04
CA PHE A 168 17.90 -8.10 -2.02
C PHE A 168 19.28 -7.94 -2.67
N LEU A 169 19.81 -6.72 -2.69
CA LEU A 169 21.09 -6.41 -3.31
C LEU A 169 22.25 -6.60 -2.31
N GLY A 170 23.41 -6.99 -2.85
CA GLY A 170 24.66 -7.16 -2.10
C GLY A 170 25.40 -5.86 -1.87
N ASN A 171 26.67 -5.95 -1.48
CA ASN A 171 27.52 -4.78 -1.19
C ASN A 171 27.79 -3.89 -2.41
N ASP A 172 27.58 -4.42 -3.61
CA ASP A 172 27.69 -3.77 -4.92
C ASP A 172 26.42 -3.01 -5.34
N TRP A 173 25.45 -2.86 -4.43
CA TRP A 173 24.14 -2.27 -4.73
C TRP A 173 24.22 -0.88 -5.38
N LYS A 174 25.23 -0.05 -5.07
CA LYS A 174 25.39 1.28 -5.67
C LYS A 174 25.63 1.21 -7.18
N GLU A 175 26.58 0.38 -7.60
CA GLU A 175 26.91 0.17 -9.01
C GLU A 175 25.71 -0.44 -9.75
N PHE A 176 25.08 -1.44 -9.12
CA PHE A 176 23.87 -2.06 -9.67
C PHE A 176 22.77 -1.03 -9.92
N LEU A 177 22.43 -0.20 -8.93
CA LEU A 177 21.36 0.80 -9.09
C LEU A 177 21.69 1.83 -10.17
N VAL A 178 22.93 2.31 -10.25
CA VAL A 178 23.37 3.26 -11.29
C VAL A 178 23.20 2.66 -12.68
N ASN A 179 23.61 1.41 -12.88
CA ASN A 179 23.45 0.72 -14.16
C ASN A 179 21.97 0.48 -14.52
N GLU A 180 21.14 0.16 -13.52
CA GLU A 180 19.73 -0.23 -13.71
C GLU A 180 18.76 0.96 -13.87
N LEU A 181 19.06 2.09 -13.23
CA LEU A 181 18.18 3.27 -13.19
C LEU A 181 18.76 4.48 -13.95
N GLY A 182 20.04 4.45 -14.27
CA GLY A 182 20.78 5.59 -14.81
C GLY A 182 21.27 6.52 -13.71
N GLU A 183 22.55 6.87 -13.78
CA GLU A 183 23.25 7.67 -12.76
C GLU A 183 22.55 8.99 -12.41
N HIS A 184 22.05 9.70 -13.42
CA HIS A 184 21.40 11.01 -13.29
C HIS A 184 20.01 10.95 -12.62
N ASN A 185 19.46 9.75 -12.41
CA ASN A 185 18.16 9.56 -11.75
C ASN A 185 18.28 9.25 -10.26
N ILE A 186 19.50 9.01 -9.76
CA ILE A 186 19.77 8.63 -8.36
C ILE A 186 20.49 9.78 -7.64
N TYR A 187 20.07 10.11 -6.43
CA TYR A 187 20.75 11.12 -5.62
C TYR A 187 22.14 10.65 -5.12
N ARG A 188 23.02 11.60 -4.83
CA ARG A 188 24.42 11.34 -4.41
C ARG A 188 24.54 10.40 -3.22
N HIS A 189 23.60 10.48 -2.26
CA HIS A 189 23.58 9.58 -1.10
C HIS A 189 23.52 8.09 -1.50
N TRP A 190 22.79 7.75 -2.57
CA TRP A 190 22.66 6.39 -3.09
C TRP A 190 23.60 6.10 -4.29
N GLY A 191 24.62 6.94 -4.51
CA GLY A 191 25.69 6.67 -5.49
C GLY A 191 25.49 7.26 -6.89
N GLY A 192 24.42 8.02 -7.15
CA GLY A 192 24.21 8.67 -8.44
C GLY A 192 24.65 10.14 -8.51
N SER A 193 24.23 10.81 -9.58
CA SER A 193 24.60 12.20 -9.91
C SER A 193 23.40 13.14 -10.07
N LYS A 194 22.20 12.72 -9.66
CA LYS A 194 20.99 13.57 -9.72
C LYS A 194 21.24 14.91 -9.01
N ALA A 195 21.01 16.00 -9.74
CA ALA A 195 21.24 17.36 -9.25
C ALA A 195 20.32 17.68 -8.07
N SER A 196 20.92 18.19 -6.99
CA SER A 196 20.25 18.59 -5.76
C SER A 196 21.22 19.34 -4.85
N ASP A 197 20.70 20.25 -4.04
CA ASP A 197 21.46 20.94 -2.97
C ASP A 197 21.81 19.99 -1.81
N LEU A 198 20.94 19.02 -1.53
CA LEU A 198 21.12 18.02 -0.47
C LEU A 198 21.52 16.65 -1.04
N PRO A 199 22.35 15.86 -0.33
CA PRO A 199 22.74 14.51 -0.77
C PRO A 199 21.57 13.54 -1.02
N THR A 200 20.46 13.73 -0.31
CA THR A 200 19.24 12.90 -0.40
C THR A 200 18.10 13.59 -1.17
N GLY A 201 18.34 14.79 -1.71
CA GLY A 201 17.31 15.53 -2.43
C GLY A 201 16.09 15.87 -1.60
N ASP A 202 14.93 15.61 -2.18
CA ASP A 202 13.60 15.78 -1.62
C ASP A 202 13.15 14.60 -0.74
N VAL A 203 13.98 13.54 -0.62
CA VAL A 203 13.68 12.39 0.21
C VAL A 203 13.81 12.77 1.69
N ARG A 204 12.70 12.61 2.42
CA ARG A 204 12.64 12.84 3.86
C ARG A 204 13.25 11.64 4.59
N MET A 205 14.40 11.85 5.22
CA MET A 205 15.13 10.80 5.95
C MET A 205 14.53 10.47 7.33
N GLY A 206 13.43 11.13 7.71
CA GLY A 206 12.81 10.96 9.01
C GLY A 206 13.68 11.46 10.16
N GLY A 207 13.65 10.76 11.29
CA GLY A 207 14.37 11.11 12.51
C GLY A 207 13.54 10.81 13.76
N LYS A 208 14.15 10.99 14.94
CA LYS A 208 13.41 10.86 16.20
C LYS A 208 12.32 11.93 16.28
N VAL A 209 11.10 11.52 16.59
CA VAL A 209 9.98 12.45 16.81
C VAL A 209 10.32 13.30 18.05
N PRO A 210 10.32 14.64 17.95
CA PRO A 210 10.59 15.53 19.08
C PRO A 210 9.69 15.20 20.28
N GLU A 211 10.23 15.17 21.50
CA GLU A 211 9.51 14.76 22.73
C GLU A 211 8.18 15.48 22.91
N LYS A 212 8.13 16.77 22.58
CA LYS A 212 6.92 17.60 22.66
C LYS A 212 5.78 17.17 21.71
N LEU A 213 6.08 16.38 20.68
CA LEU A 213 5.11 15.85 19.71
C LEU A 213 4.80 14.37 19.97
N GLN A 214 5.48 13.73 20.92
CA GLN A 214 5.23 12.34 21.25
C GLN A 214 3.86 12.22 21.93
N TYR A 215 3.11 11.22 21.52
CA TYR A 215 1.83 10.90 22.14
C TYR A 215 2.04 10.57 23.63
N LYS A 216 1.25 11.22 24.50
CA LYS A 216 1.17 10.92 25.92
C LYS A 216 -0.24 10.45 26.23
N ALA A 217 -0.35 9.25 26.79
CA ALA A 217 -1.66 8.68 27.13
C ALA A 217 -2.40 9.55 28.17
N GLU A 218 -1.65 10.20 29.05
CA GLU A 218 -2.16 11.13 30.08
C GLU A 218 -2.90 12.34 29.49
N ASP A 219 -2.55 12.75 28.26
CA ASP A 219 -3.12 13.93 27.60
C ASP A 219 -4.38 13.60 26.79
N ASN A 220 -4.80 12.33 26.71
CA ASN A 220 -5.91 11.87 25.87
C ASN A 220 -7.03 11.23 26.72
N VAL A 221 -8.10 12.00 26.95
CA VAL A 221 -9.26 11.61 27.78
C VAL A 221 -9.95 10.34 27.25
N ASP A 222 -9.96 10.12 25.94
CA ASP A 222 -10.56 8.95 25.29
C ASP A 222 -9.79 7.64 25.55
N ASP A 223 -8.53 7.72 25.99
CA ASP A 223 -7.70 6.57 26.37
C ASP A 223 -7.65 6.35 27.89
N ASP A 224 -8.36 7.17 28.68
CA ASP A 224 -8.50 6.96 30.12
C ASP A 224 -9.37 5.72 30.39
N LYS A 225 -8.70 4.61 30.70
CA LYS A 225 -9.36 3.31 30.92
C LYS A 225 -10.18 3.23 32.21
N LYS A 226 -10.24 4.31 33.01
CA LYS A 226 -10.91 4.32 34.32
C LYS A 226 -12.39 3.92 34.25
N ASP A 227 -13.08 4.22 33.16
CA ASP A 227 -14.51 3.91 33.00
C ASP A 227 -14.78 2.58 32.26
N PHE A 228 -13.74 1.77 32.01
CA PHE A 228 -13.90 0.50 31.30
C PHE A 228 -14.33 -0.60 32.27
N THR A 229 -15.43 -1.27 31.95
CA THR A 229 -15.85 -2.48 32.67
C THR A 229 -15.21 -3.71 32.02
N LYS A 230 -14.32 -4.39 32.76
CA LYS A 230 -13.76 -5.68 32.31
C LYS A 230 -14.76 -6.81 32.57
N VAL A 231 -15.13 -7.53 31.51
CA VAL A 231 -16.00 -8.71 31.60
C VAL A 231 -15.21 -9.94 31.17
N THR A 232 -15.23 -10.99 32.00
CA THR A 232 -14.64 -12.30 31.66
C THR A 232 -15.77 -13.27 31.32
N VAL A 233 -15.73 -13.85 30.12
CA VAL A 233 -16.74 -14.83 29.67
C VAL A 233 -16.08 -16.21 29.58
N ALA A 234 -16.62 -17.18 30.32
CA ALA A 234 -16.15 -18.56 30.27
C ALA A 234 -16.43 -19.20 28.90
N ALA A 235 -15.67 -20.24 28.54
CA ALA A 235 -15.86 -20.95 27.29
C ALA A 235 -17.33 -21.42 27.14
N ARG A 236 -17.91 -21.19 25.95
CA ARG A 236 -19.31 -21.53 25.60
C ARG A 236 -20.39 -20.77 26.39
N SER A 237 -20.04 -19.73 27.15
CA SER A 237 -20.98 -18.87 27.87
C SER A 237 -21.28 -17.58 27.10
N LYS A 238 -22.33 -16.86 27.51
CA LYS A 238 -22.73 -15.55 26.96
C LYS A 238 -22.91 -14.55 28.09
N VAL A 239 -22.53 -13.30 27.85
CA VAL A 239 -22.85 -12.15 28.71
C VAL A 239 -23.51 -11.08 27.86
N GLU A 240 -24.61 -10.52 28.36
CA GLU A 240 -25.25 -9.35 27.79
C GLU A 240 -24.79 -8.09 28.53
N VAL A 241 -24.30 -7.11 27.77
CA VAL A 241 -23.97 -5.77 28.30
C VAL A 241 -25.05 -4.80 27.83
N ARG A 242 -25.81 -4.24 28.77
CA ARG A 242 -26.84 -3.24 28.46
C ARG A 242 -26.20 -1.86 28.35
N LEU A 243 -26.40 -1.22 27.20
CA LEU A 243 -25.92 0.14 26.92
C LEU A 243 -27.09 1.11 27.03
N LEU A 244 -26.96 2.14 27.86
CA LEU A 244 -27.90 3.26 27.88
C LEU A 244 -27.48 4.25 26.81
N ARG A 245 -28.18 4.29 25.66
CA ARG A 245 -27.87 5.23 24.57
C ARG A 245 -28.22 6.67 24.95
N LYS A 246 -27.29 7.60 24.74
CA LYS A 246 -27.60 9.00 24.36
C LYS A 246 -27.60 9.12 22.83
N LEU A 247 -28.37 10.07 22.28
CA LEU A 247 -28.41 10.34 20.85
C LEU A 247 -26.98 10.63 20.32
N MET A 248 -26.61 10.04 19.17
CA MET A 248 -25.32 10.17 18.47
C MET A 248 -24.09 9.41 19.03
N SER A 249 -24.29 8.21 19.56
CA SER A 249 -23.21 7.36 20.08
C SER A 249 -22.62 6.34 19.08
N ILE A 250 -21.28 6.25 19.05
CA ILE A 250 -20.51 5.23 18.30
C ILE A 250 -20.06 4.11 19.26
N ILE A 251 -20.34 2.86 18.87
CA ILE A 251 -19.88 1.65 19.59
C ILE A 251 -18.53 1.21 19.05
N ARG A 252 -17.49 1.31 19.90
CA ARG A 252 -16.14 0.81 19.61
C ARG A 252 -15.80 -0.39 20.48
N SER A 253 -15.35 -1.50 19.88
CA SER A 253 -14.87 -2.68 20.59
C SER A 253 -13.48 -3.13 20.15
N THR A 254 -12.68 -3.57 21.13
CA THR A 254 -11.29 -4.02 20.92
C THR A 254 -11.08 -5.38 21.57
N CYS A 255 -10.75 -6.40 20.77
CA CYS A 255 -10.53 -7.78 21.20
C CYS A 255 -9.03 -8.16 21.16
N GLY A 256 -8.49 -8.62 22.28
CA GLY A 256 -7.08 -9.03 22.42
C GLY A 256 -6.90 -10.56 22.41
N ALA A 257 -5.80 -11.05 21.83
CA ALA A 257 -5.61 -12.47 21.47
C ALA A 257 -5.30 -13.46 22.63
N SER A 258 -5.51 -13.10 23.90
CA SER A 258 -5.37 -14.04 25.03
C SER A 258 -6.61 -14.11 25.94
N SER A 259 -7.60 -13.28 25.67
CA SER A 259 -8.93 -13.30 26.27
C SER A 259 -9.80 -12.31 25.50
N THR A 260 -10.96 -12.75 25.02
CA THR A 260 -11.91 -11.90 24.29
C THR A 260 -12.38 -10.77 25.19
N THR A 261 -11.68 -9.64 25.14
CA THR A 261 -12.11 -8.41 25.76
C THR A 261 -13.01 -7.71 24.75
N VAL A 262 -14.21 -7.30 25.14
CA VAL A 262 -15.10 -6.52 24.29
C VAL A 262 -15.37 -5.22 25.04
N SER A 263 -14.65 -4.16 24.68
CA SER A 263 -15.01 -2.81 25.12
C SER A 263 -16.18 -2.32 24.29
N VAL A 264 -17.09 -1.52 24.83
CA VAL A 264 -18.15 -0.88 24.05
C VAL A 264 -18.23 0.56 24.46
N HIS A 265 -18.09 1.47 23.49
CA HIS A 265 -18.28 2.90 23.70
C HIS A 265 -19.69 3.37 23.34
N CYS A 266 -20.08 4.50 23.93
CA CYS A 266 -21.29 5.22 23.60
C CYS A 266 -20.91 6.70 23.73
N CYS A 267 -20.42 7.32 22.64
CA CYS A 267 -20.12 8.76 22.65
C CYS A 267 -21.38 9.62 22.84
#